data_AF-A0A932S2R8-F1
#
_entry.id   AF-A0A932S2R8-F1
#
_cell.length_a   1.000
_cell.length_b   1.000
_cell.length_c   1.000
_cell.angle_alpha   90.00
_cell.angle_beta   90.00
_cell.angle_gamma   90.00
#
_symmetry.space_group_name_H-M   'P 1'
#
loop_
_entity.id
_entity.type
_entity.pdbx_description
1 polymer ?
#
loop_
_entity_poly.entity_id
_entity_poly.type
_entity_poly.pdbx_seq_one_letter_code
_entity_poly.pdbx_strand_id
1 'polypeptide(L)'
;MQELTEMLPVGMVANGGLVAQIMAELAQRQRNLPGWEAFHYERVSETAVELTGGIVSTNHGNKRWLEPHDCITIPLAAVILEMQKQGLCEAKSESGKLATNERKLSVTDASTPNSNTQTLHVCFALPDDPSARLRVLQALHLDAEFLGARVLACHFENEKSKA
;
A
#
# COMPACT_ATOMS: atom_id res chain seq x y z
N MET A 1 -13.19 6.55 7.15
CA MET A 1 -12.59 7.54 6.24
C MET A 1 -11.10 7.27 6.15
N GLN A 2 -10.62 6.59 5.10
CA GLN A 2 -9.19 6.54 4.81
C GLN A 2 -8.84 7.79 4.02
N GLU A 3 -8.34 8.81 4.70
CA GLU A 3 -7.68 9.93 4.02
C GLU A 3 -6.24 9.55 3.70
N LEU A 4 -5.72 10.03 2.57
CA LEU A 4 -4.30 9.92 2.17
C LEU A 4 -3.30 10.29 3.28
N THR A 5 -3.77 11.02 4.30
CA THR A 5 -3.08 11.34 5.54
C THR A 5 -2.51 10.11 6.25
N GLU A 6 -3.10 8.93 6.09
CA GLU A 6 -2.61 7.68 6.71
C GLU A 6 -1.42 7.02 5.98
N MET A 7 -1.03 7.56 4.82
CA MET A 7 0.07 7.02 4.02
C MET A 7 1.40 7.64 4.43
N LEU A 8 2.41 6.80 4.67
CA LEU A 8 3.79 7.26 4.87
C LEU A 8 4.28 8.03 3.63
N PRO A 9 5.13 9.05 3.79
CA PRO A 9 5.64 9.84 2.67
C PRO A 9 6.53 9.02 1.72
N VAL A 10 7.09 7.90 2.17
CA VAL A 10 7.92 7.00 1.37
C VAL A 10 7.67 5.56 1.83
N GLY A 11 7.74 4.59 0.93
CA GLY A 11 7.57 3.20 1.29
C GLY A 11 7.66 2.22 0.13
N MET A 12 7.71 0.94 0.49
CA MET A 12 7.62 -0.15 -0.49
C MET A 12 6.15 -0.41 -0.82
N VAL A 13 5.84 -0.61 -2.11
CA VAL A 13 4.49 -0.93 -2.57
C VAL A 13 3.94 -2.17 -1.86
N ALA A 14 4.77 -3.20 -1.69
CA ALA A 14 4.40 -4.44 -1.01
C ALA A 14 3.93 -4.24 0.45
N ASN A 15 4.38 -3.16 1.10
CA ASN A 15 4.13 -2.88 2.51
C ASN A 15 3.20 -1.67 2.73
N GLY A 16 2.89 -0.90 1.69
CA GLY A 16 2.10 0.33 1.77
C GLY A 16 0.58 0.12 1.74
N GLY A 17 0.13 -1.12 1.89
CA GLY A 17 -1.28 -1.48 1.94
C GLY A 17 -2.03 -1.19 0.64
N LEU A 18 -3.34 -1.04 0.76
CA LEU A 18 -4.24 -0.94 -0.39
C LEU A 18 -4.03 0.34 -1.23
N VAL A 19 -3.68 1.45 -0.59
CA VAL A 19 -3.37 2.71 -1.29
C VAL A 19 -2.13 2.56 -2.16
N ALA A 20 -1.07 1.93 -1.64
CA ALA A 20 0.12 1.68 -2.43
C ALA A 20 -0.12 0.70 -3.58
N GLN A 21 -0.99 -0.29 -3.39
CA GLN A 21 -1.43 -1.18 -4.45
C GLN A 21 -2.13 -0.39 -5.58
N ILE A 22 -3.05 0.51 -5.22
CA ILE A 22 -3.75 1.39 -6.19
C ILE A 22 -2.76 2.29 -6.93
N MET A 23 -1.81 2.89 -6.22
CA MET A 23 -0.76 3.71 -6.85
C MET A 23 0.07 2.88 -7.85
N ALA A 24 0.43 1.64 -7.50
CA ALA A 24 1.17 0.75 -8.38
C ALA A 24 0.37 0.33 -9.63
N GLU A 25 -0.93 0.07 -9.48
CA GLU A 25 -1.81 -0.21 -10.62
C GLU A 25 -1.93 0.99 -11.55
N LEU A 26 -2.09 2.21 -10.99
CA LEU A 26 -2.12 3.43 -11.78
C LEU A 26 -0.79 3.66 -12.50
N ALA A 27 0.34 3.39 -11.84
CA ALA A 27 1.67 3.48 -12.44
C ALA A 27 1.81 2.52 -13.60
N GLN A 28 1.38 1.27 -13.43
CA GLN A 28 1.44 0.24 -14.45
C GLN A 28 0.56 0.58 -15.66
N ARG A 29 -0.66 1.10 -15.43
CA ARG A 29 -1.54 1.60 -16.49
C ARG A 29 -0.93 2.78 -17.25
N GLN A 30 -0.33 3.74 -16.53
CA GLN A 30 0.33 4.90 -17.14
C GLN A 30 1.58 4.50 -17.93
N ARG A 31 2.37 3.54 -17.42
CA ARG A 31 3.58 3.06 -18.09
C ARG A 31 3.29 2.27 -19.35
N ASN A 32 2.19 1.51 -19.32
CA ASN A 32 1.72 0.64 -20.39
C ASN A 32 2.82 -0.30 -20.94
N LEU A 33 3.66 -0.84 -20.05
CA LEU A 33 4.76 -1.74 -20.40
C LEU A 33 4.52 -3.12 -19.78
N PRO A 34 4.36 -4.19 -20.59
CA PRO A 34 4.14 -5.54 -20.08
C PRO A 34 5.28 -6.02 -19.17
N GLY A 35 4.92 -6.59 -18.02
CA GLY A 35 5.88 -7.09 -17.03
C GLY A 35 6.54 -6.01 -16.18
N TRP A 36 6.24 -4.73 -16.41
CA TRP A 36 6.68 -3.65 -15.52
C TRP A 36 5.81 -3.60 -14.27
N GLU A 37 6.44 -3.49 -13.10
CA GLU A 37 5.75 -3.31 -11.83
C GLU A 37 6.48 -2.32 -10.91
N ALA A 38 5.71 -1.47 -10.23
CA ALA A 38 6.22 -0.57 -9.21
C ALA A 38 6.56 -1.34 -7.93
N PHE A 39 7.68 -1.00 -7.29
CA PHE A 39 8.10 -1.58 -6.02
C PHE A 39 8.30 -0.55 -4.90
N HIS A 40 8.52 0.71 -5.26
CA HIS A 40 8.76 1.80 -4.31
C HIS A 40 7.90 3.01 -4.68
N TYR A 41 7.48 3.78 -3.69
CA TYR A 41 6.80 5.05 -3.88
C TYR A 41 7.37 6.13 -2.95
N GLU A 42 7.39 7.36 -3.42
CA GLU A 42 7.81 8.54 -2.68
C GLU A 42 6.88 9.72 -2.99
N ARG A 43 6.40 10.39 -1.96
CA ARG A 43 5.60 11.61 -2.09
C ARG A 43 6.51 12.79 -2.39
N VAL A 44 6.61 13.12 -3.67
CA VAL A 44 7.45 14.22 -4.18
C VAL A 44 6.82 15.60 -4.00
N SER A 45 5.50 15.68 -3.81
CA SER A 45 4.81 16.95 -3.51
C SER A 45 3.51 16.75 -2.72
N GLU A 46 2.86 17.84 -2.35
CA GLU A 46 1.54 17.78 -1.72
C GLU A 46 0.47 17.15 -2.62
N THR A 47 0.67 17.17 -3.95
CA THR A 47 -0.31 16.77 -4.97
C THR A 47 0.14 15.59 -5.83
N ALA A 48 1.37 15.10 -5.67
CA ALA A 48 1.93 14.05 -6.51
C ALA A 48 2.79 13.06 -5.72
N VAL A 49 2.81 11.83 -6.23
CA VAL A 49 3.65 10.72 -5.78
C VAL A 49 4.44 10.19 -6.96
N GLU A 50 5.71 9.88 -6.76
CA GLU A 50 6.55 9.19 -7.71
C GLU A 50 6.66 7.72 -7.33
N LEU A 51 6.57 6.84 -8.33
CA LEU A 51 6.77 5.41 -8.16
C LEU A 51 7.96 4.94 -8.96
N THR A 52 8.84 4.20 -8.31
CA THR A 52 9.95 3.51 -8.94
C THR A 52 9.55 2.08 -9.25
N GLY A 53 9.80 1.65 -10.48
CA GLY A 53 9.51 0.29 -10.93
C GLY A 53 10.50 -0.23 -11.95
N GLY A 54 10.28 -1.46 -12.39
CA GLY A 54 11.12 -2.12 -13.37
C GLY A 54 10.46 -3.37 -13.92
N ILE A 55 11.09 -3.99 -14.92
CA ILE A 55 10.63 -5.25 -15.48
C ILE A 55 10.84 -6.37 -14.47
N VAL A 56 9.76 -7.07 -14.14
CA VAL A 56 9.81 -8.20 -13.22
C VAL A 56 10.22 -9.46 -13.95
N SER A 57 11.22 -10.14 -13.40
CA SER A 57 11.58 -11.51 -13.76
C SER A 57 11.42 -12.42 -12.54
N THR A 58 10.69 -13.50 -12.71
CA THR A 58 10.49 -14.52 -11.67
C THR A 58 11.34 -15.73 -12.03
N ASN A 59 12.46 -15.90 -11.32
CA ASN A 59 13.32 -17.07 -11.47
C ASN A 59 13.25 -17.90 -10.18
N HIS A 60 12.80 -19.15 -10.30
CA HIS A 60 12.70 -20.10 -9.17
C HIS A 60 11.91 -19.55 -7.97
N GLY A 61 10.80 -18.85 -8.21
CA GLY A 61 9.95 -18.25 -7.17
C GLY A 61 10.47 -16.93 -6.59
N ASN A 62 11.69 -16.50 -6.93
CA ASN A 62 12.23 -15.21 -6.51
C ASN A 62 11.89 -14.13 -7.54
N LYS A 63 11.11 -13.14 -7.10
CA LYS A 63 10.82 -11.93 -7.87
C LYS A 63 12.05 -11.03 -7.86
N ARG A 64 12.52 -10.63 -9.03
CA ARG A 64 13.59 -9.64 -9.20
C ARG A 64 13.17 -8.58 -10.20
N TRP A 65 13.51 -7.33 -9.90
CA TRP A 65 13.32 -6.21 -10.83
C TRP A 65 14.59 -6.02 -11.64
N LEU A 66 14.51 -6.37 -12.93
CA LEU A 66 15.58 -6.20 -13.88
C LEU A 66 15.81 -4.71 -14.14
N GLU A 67 17.07 -4.33 -14.27
CA GLU A 67 17.46 -3.02 -14.77
C GLU A 67 17.18 -2.89 -16.27
N PRO A 68 16.93 -1.66 -16.77
CA PRO A 68 16.89 -0.40 -16.05
C PRO A 68 15.58 -0.20 -15.26
N HIS A 69 15.68 0.40 -14.08
CA HIS A 69 14.52 0.92 -13.34
C HIS A 69 14.18 2.32 -13.83
N ASP A 70 12.92 2.71 -13.71
CA ASP A 70 12.44 4.04 -14.05
C ASP A 70 11.39 4.52 -13.04
N CYS A 71 11.17 5.85 -13.06
CA CYS A 71 10.26 6.54 -12.18
C CYS A 71 9.05 7.07 -12.96
N ILE A 72 7.87 7.02 -12.34
CA ILE A 72 6.63 7.55 -12.89
C ILE A 72 5.95 8.40 -11.83
N THR A 73 5.66 9.65 -12.18
CA THR A 73 4.88 10.53 -11.32
C THR A 73 3.39 10.39 -11.59
N ILE A 74 2.61 10.24 -10.52
CA ILE A 74 1.15 10.13 -10.52
C ILE A 74 0.56 11.25 -9.66
N PRO A 75 -0.48 11.96 -10.15
CA PRO A 75 -1.19 12.91 -9.32
C PRO A 75 -2.02 12.19 -8.25
N LEU A 76 -1.95 12.65 -7.00
CA LEU A 76 -2.72 12.11 -5.88
C LEU A 76 -4.24 12.21 -6.12
N ALA A 77 -4.69 13.18 -6.92
CA ALA A 77 -6.08 13.28 -7.35
C ALA A 77 -6.54 12.03 -8.12
N ALA A 78 -5.69 11.41 -8.94
CA ALA A 78 -6.02 10.17 -9.64
C ALA A 78 -6.08 8.98 -8.68
N VAL A 79 -5.21 8.95 -7.66
CA VAL A 79 -5.22 7.94 -6.60
C VAL A 79 -6.53 8.01 -5.81
N ILE A 80 -6.96 9.21 -5.41
CA ILE A 80 -8.22 9.44 -4.69
C ILE A 80 -9.41 9.00 -5.54
N LEU A 81 -9.43 9.33 -6.84
CA LEU A 81 -10.51 8.93 -7.74
C LEU A 81 -10.60 7.41 -7.85
N GLU A 82 -9.47 6.72 -7.98
CA GLU A 82 -9.44 5.25 -8.02
C GLU A 82 -9.85 4.63 -6.67
N MET A 83 -9.43 5.22 -5.55
CA MET A 83 -9.89 4.82 -4.21
C MET A 83 -11.41 4.96 -4.05
N GLN A 84 -12.00 6.05 -4.54
CA GLN A 84 -13.46 6.24 -4.54
C GLN A 84 -14.16 5.20 -5.40
N LYS A 85 -13.62 4.91 -6.59
CA LYS A 85 -14.15 3.87 -7.49
C LYS A 85 -14.12 2.48 -6.84
N GLN A 86 -13.12 2.20 -6.02
CA GLN A 86 -12.98 0.95 -5.27
C GLN A 86 -13.75 0.96 -3.92
N GLY A 87 -14.49 2.03 -3.62
CA GLY A 87 -15.31 2.14 -2.40
C GLY A 87 -14.51 2.38 -1.11
N LEU A 88 -13.27 2.84 -1.23
CA LEU A 88 -12.35 3.05 -0.10
C LEU A 88 -12.44 4.47 0.49
N CYS A 89 -12.98 5.40 -0.29
CA CYS A 89 -13.34 6.74 0.17
C CYS A 89 -14.81 6.99 -0.16
N GLU A 90 -15.60 7.42 0.83
CA GLU A 90 -16.97 7.89 0.58
C GLU A 90 -16.91 9.20 -0.20
N ALA A 91 -17.39 9.16 -1.45
CA ALA A 91 -17.73 10.39 -2.15
C ALA A 91 -18.91 11.03 -1.41
N LYS A 92 -18.82 12.33 -1.05
CA LYS A 92 -20.02 13.12 -0.78
C LYS A 92 -20.84 13.18 -2.06
N SER A 93 -21.80 12.28 -2.23
CA SER A 93 -23.13 12.61 -2.76
C SER A 93 -24.07 11.41 -2.87
N GLU A 94 -25.35 11.76 -2.75
CA GLU A 94 -26.56 10.96 -2.66
C GLU A 94 -26.81 10.01 -3.85
N SER A 95 -27.47 8.90 -3.51
CA SER A 95 -28.45 8.15 -4.32
C SER A 95 -28.02 7.52 -5.64
N GLY A 96 -28.11 6.18 -5.68
CA GLY A 96 -28.31 5.44 -6.94
C GLY A 96 -27.70 4.04 -6.97
N LYS A 97 -28.53 3.02 -6.69
CA LYS A 97 -28.32 1.57 -6.93
C LYS A 97 -27.55 1.30 -8.26
N LEU A 98 -26.69 0.30 -8.41
CA LEU A 98 -26.95 -1.15 -8.42
C LEU A 98 -25.65 -1.92 -8.78
N ALA A 99 -25.52 -3.16 -8.29
CA ALA A 99 -24.90 -4.33 -8.94
C ALA A 99 -23.35 -4.52 -9.00
N THR A 100 -22.91 -5.52 -8.23
CA THR A 100 -22.19 -6.74 -8.71
C THR A 100 -20.68 -6.65 -8.93
N ASN A 101 -19.89 -7.23 -8.01
CA ASN A 101 -19.41 -8.62 -8.13
C ASN A 101 -18.51 -8.97 -6.93
N GLU A 102 -18.93 -9.97 -6.15
CA GLU A 102 -18.08 -10.57 -5.12
C GLU A 102 -17.02 -11.43 -5.78
N ARG A 103 -15.79 -10.93 -5.87
CA ARG A 103 -14.62 -11.80 -6.05
C ARG A 103 -13.98 -12.04 -4.69
N LYS A 104 -14.43 -13.13 -4.08
CA LYS A 104 -13.70 -13.92 -3.09
C LYS A 104 -12.38 -14.37 -3.75
N LEU A 105 -11.31 -13.60 -3.55
CA LEU A 105 -9.95 -14.12 -3.67
C LEU A 105 -9.41 -14.35 -2.26
N SER A 106 -9.57 -15.59 -1.83
CA SER A 106 -8.67 -16.23 -0.87
C SER A 106 -7.26 -16.20 -1.46
N VAL A 107 -6.40 -15.32 -0.94
CA VAL A 107 -4.96 -15.45 -1.09
C VAL A 107 -4.42 -15.96 0.23
N THR A 108 -4.44 -17.28 0.35
CA THR A 108 -3.50 -18.00 1.20
C THR A 108 -2.21 -18.05 0.41
N ASP A 109 -1.21 -17.27 0.80
CA ASP A 109 0.18 -17.61 0.47
C ASP A 109 1.07 -17.24 1.64
N ALA A 110 1.10 -18.18 2.59
CA ALA A 110 2.27 -18.41 3.40
C ALA A 110 3.39 -18.85 2.46
N SER A 111 4.37 -17.97 2.22
CA SER A 111 5.64 -18.34 1.60
C SER A 111 6.77 -17.79 2.43
N THR A 112 7.15 -18.61 3.40
CA THR A 112 8.31 -18.51 4.28
C THR A 112 9.60 -18.51 3.45
N PRO A 113 10.44 -17.46 3.49
CA PRO A 113 11.84 -17.59 3.14
C PRO A 113 12.56 -18.27 4.30
N ASN A 114 13.26 -19.37 4.03
CA ASN A 114 13.98 -20.14 5.03
C ASN A 114 15.28 -19.42 5.44
N SER A 115 15.11 -18.36 6.24
CA SER A 115 15.96 -18.00 7.36
C SER A 115 15.02 -17.98 8.56
N ASN A 116 15.40 -18.40 9.77
CA ASN A 116 14.50 -18.38 10.94
C ASN A 116 14.15 -16.93 11.38
N THR A 117 13.50 -16.15 10.52
CA THR A 117 12.95 -14.83 10.80
C THR A 117 11.59 -15.05 11.44
N GLN A 118 11.58 -15.11 12.77
CA GLN A 118 10.34 -15.08 13.53
C GLN A 118 9.72 -13.69 13.37
N THR A 119 8.47 -13.64 12.90
CA THR A 119 7.69 -12.41 12.82
C THR A 119 6.65 -12.40 13.95
N LEU A 120 6.53 -11.25 14.63
CA LEU A 120 5.53 -11.01 15.67
C LEU A 120 4.46 -10.07 15.12
N HIS A 121 3.20 -10.48 15.15
CA HIS A 121 2.07 -9.60 14.86
C HIS A 121 1.70 -8.83 16.14
N VAL A 122 1.76 -7.50 16.07
CA VAL A 122 1.43 -6.61 17.19
C VAL A 122 0.26 -5.73 16.77
N CYS A 123 -0.80 -5.74 17.56
CA CYS A 123 -1.94 -4.84 17.40
C CYS A 123 -1.89 -3.78 18.49
N PHE A 124 -1.93 -2.50 18.09
CA PHE A 124 -1.98 -1.38 19.01
C PHE A 124 -3.40 -0.83 19.08
N ALA A 125 -3.89 -0.56 20.29
CA ALA A 125 -5.03 0.33 20.46
C ALA A 125 -4.56 1.75 20.11
N LEU A 126 -5.12 2.30 19.03
CA LEU A 126 -4.70 3.59 18.52
C LEU A 126 -5.47 4.73 19.20
N PRO A 127 -4.85 5.90 19.37
CA PRO A 127 -5.52 7.08 19.90
C PRO A 127 -6.63 7.56 18.94
N ASP A 128 -7.68 8.17 19.50
CA ASP A 128 -8.78 8.71 18.71
C ASP A 128 -8.36 9.91 17.83
N ASP A 129 -7.31 10.64 18.26
CA ASP A 129 -6.73 11.77 17.53
C ASP A 129 -5.99 11.31 16.25
N PRO A 130 -6.41 11.74 15.05
CA PRO A 130 -5.76 11.39 13.79
C PRO A 130 -4.27 11.76 13.75
N SER A 131 -3.90 12.89 14.36
CA SER A 131 -2.50 13.34 14.40
C SER A 131 -1.64 12.42 15.26
N ALA A 132 -2.19 11.97 16.40
CA ALA A 132 -1.54 10.99 17.26
C ALA A 132 -1.40 9.62 16.58
N ARG A 133 -2.40 9.18 15.80
CA ARG A 133 -2.29 7.94 15.00
C ARG A 133 -1.15 8.00 14.00
N LEU A 134 -1.01 9.13 13.29
CA LEU A 134 0.09 9.34 12.35
C LEU A 134 1.46 9.23 13.04
N ARG A 135 1.61 9.83 14.22
CA ARG A 135 2.87 9.75 15.00
C ARG A 135 3.24 8.31 15.34
N VAL A 136 2.24 7.46 15.64
CA VAL A 136 2.49 6.03 15.91
C VAL A 136 2.99 5.32 14.65
N LEU A 137 2.37 5.55 13.49
CA LEU A 137 2.86 5.00 12.22
C LEU A 137 4.27 5.48 11.87
N GLN A 138 4.53 6.77 12.06
CA GLN A 138 5.86 7.35 11.80
C GLN A 138 6.93 6.76 12.72
N ALA A 139 6.61 6.56 14.00
CA ALA A 139 7.51 5.91 14.95
C ALA A 139 7.77 4.44 14.60
N LEU A 140 6.82 3.78 13.94
CA LEU A 140 6.90 2.40 13.47
C LEU A 140 7.09 2.32 11.95
N HIS A 141 7.82 3.27 11.35
CA HIS A 141 8.11 3.21 9.92
C HIS A 141 8.95 1.97 9.57
N LEU A 142 9.00 1.61 8.28
CA LEU A 142 9.84 0.50 7.80
C LEU A 142 11.30 0.69 8.23
N ASP A 143 11.92 -0.36 8.75
CA ASP A 143 13.28 -0.37 9.34
C ASP A 143 13.46 0.36 10.68
N ALA A 144 12.39 0.86 11.31
CA ALA A 144 12.48 1.31 12.69
C ALA A 144 12.88 0.14 13.62
N GLU A 145 13.74 0.42 14.60
CA GLU A 145 14.06 -0.54 15.65
C GLU A 145 13.05 -0.39 16.80
N PHE A 146 12.26 -1.43 17.01
CA PHE A 146 11.29 -1.52 18.08
C PHE A 146 11.68 -2.65 19.02
N LEU A 147 12.20 -2.29 20.20
CA LEU A 147 12.63 -3.25 21.23
C LEU A 147 13.63 -4.30 20.72
N GLY A 148 14.58 -3.90 19.86
CA GLY A 148 15.57 -4.81 19.26
C GLY A 148 15.04 -5.62 18.07
N ALA A 149 13.77 -5.47 17.71
CA ALA A 149 13.18 -6.04 16.49
C ALA A 149 13.09 -4.97 15.40
N ARG A 150 13.24 -5.40 14.15
CA ARG A 150 13.10 -4.51 12.99
C ARG A 150 11.66 -4.49 12.51
N VAL A 151 11.08 -3.31 12.34
CA VAL A 151 9.72 -3.16 11.80
C VAL A 151 9.73 -3.46 10.30
N LEU A 152 9.04 -4.53 9.92
CA LEU A 152 8.95 -5.00 8.53
C LEU A 152 7.71 -4.47 7.80
N ALA A 153 6.66 -4.12 8.54
CA ALA A 153 5.42 -3.56 8.01
C ALA A 153 4.65 -2.85 9.13
N CYS A 154 3.97 -1.75 8.78
CA CYS A 154 3.06 -1.05 9.69
C CYS A 154 1.92 -0.43 8.84
N HIS A 155 0.67 -0.71 9.20
CA HIS A 155 -0.50 -0.21 8.49
C HIS A 155 -1.70 -0.07 9.44
N PHE A 156 -2.71 0.69 9.06
CA PHE A 156 -3.98 0.72 9.78
C PHE A 156 -4.91 -0.39 9.32
N GLU A 157 -5.46 -1.12 10.29
CA GLU A 157 -6.54 -2.08 10.08
C GLU A 157 -7.78 -1.55 10.79
N ASN A 158 -8.88 -1.36 10.05
CA ASN A 158 -10.19 -1.07 10.65
C ASN A 158 -10.86 -2.39 10.98
N GLU A 159 -11.14 -2.61 12.27
CA GLU A 159 -11.93 -3.77 12.69
C GLU A 159 -13.32 -3.65 12.06
N LYS A 160 -13.63 -4.50 11.07
CA LYS A 160 -15.00 -4.65 10.59
C LYS A 160 -15.79 -5.23 11.76
N SER A 161 -16.60 -4.41 12.42
CA SER A 161 -17.60 -4.85 13.38
C SER A 161 -18.38 -6.01 12.77
N LYS A 162 -18.19 -7.21 13.32
CA LYS A 162 -19.08 -8.34 13.03
C LYS A 162 -20.49 -7.91 13.45
N ALA A 163 -21.35 -7.65 12.49
CA ALA A 163 -22.79 -7.67 12.66
C ALA A 163 -23.28 -9.12 12.66
#